data_AF-A0AAU6QZM2-F1
#
_entry.id   AF-A0AAU6QZM2-F1
#
_cell.length_a   1.000
_cell.length_b   1.000
_cell.length_c   1.000
_cell.angle_alpha   90.00
_cell.angle_beta   90.00
_cell.angle_gamma   90.00
#
_symmetry.space_group_name_H-M   'P 1'
#
loop_
_entity.id
_entity.type
_entity.pdbx_description
1 polymer ?
#
loop_
_entity_poly.entity_id
_entity_poly.type
_entity_poly.pdbx_seq_one_letter_code
_entity_poly.pdbx_strand_id
1 'polypeptide(L)'
;MEYADRTTMLATATGPVGVTLSTWLTCYPIFQGALQHGETSFRALPHYVKRPVLKRTATNPDALAVTSEILNEVRAAYVELSATCVMEAIESYLSAGMHNENLQNVRSTMLETVAAQFPPTSVSLVARQPCLLSPGKGIFLEGWTRFFAYLKRNDKTIPLLAVDWPNLYERLPQVGGFLDSAAAVANRRR
;
A
#
# COMPACT_ATOMS: atom_id res chain seq x y z
N MET A 1 -33.95 56.85 -9.52
CA MET A 1 -32.78 56.88 -10.42
C MET A 1 -31.69 56.07 -9.74
N GLU A 2 -31.55 54.77 -10.06
CA GLU A 2 -30.99 54.19 -11.31
C GLU A 2 -29.46 54.04 -11.16
N TYR A 3 -29.04 52.83 -10.76
CA TYR A 3 -28.30 51.78 -11.52
C TYR A 3 -26.76 51.93 -11.48
N ALA A 4 -26.10 51.00 -10.76
CA ALA A 4 -25.11 50.02 -11.27
C ALA A 4 -23.68 50.61 -11.39
N ASP A 5 -22.58 49.90 -11.08
CA ASP A 5 -22.24 48.62 -11.67
C ASP A 5 -21.21 47.82 -10.85
N ARG A 6 -21.23 46.52 -11.10
CA ARG A 6 -20.46 45.41 -10.53
C ARG A 6 -18.98 45.52 -10.84
N THR A 7 -18.13 45.00 -9.95
CA THR A 7 -17.04 44.08 -10.37
C THR A 7 -16.80 43.06 -9.27
N THR A 8 -17.46 41.92 -9.47
CA THR A 8 -17.14 40.63 -8.91
C THR A 8 -15.75 40.20 -9.38
N MET A 9 -14.81 39.98 -8.48
CA MET A 9 -13.75 39.00 -8.73
C MET A 9 -13.87 37.89 -7.70
N LEU A 10 -14.47 36.80 -8.18
CA LEU A 10 -14.39 35.47 -7.60
C LEU A 10 -12.91 35.18 -7.27
N ALA A 11 -12.58 35.18 -6.00
CA ALA A 11 -11.52 34.32 -5.52
C ALA A 11 -12.06 32.89 -5.64
N THR A 12 -11.81 32.24 -6.78
CA THR A 12 -11.80 30.78 -6.86
C THR A 12 -10.67 30.30 -5.96
N ALA A 13 -10.96 30.21 -4.67
CA ALA A 13 -10.26 29.34 -3.78
C ALA A 13 -10.56 27.92 -4.28
N THR A 14 -9.71 27.45 -5.18
CA THR A 14 -9.56 26.02 -5.47
C THR A 14 -9.11 25.39 -4.16
N GLY A 15 -10.08 25.05 -3.30
CA GLY A 15 -9.82 24.30 -2.09
C GLY A 15 -9.08 23.02 -2.46
N PRO A 16 -8.16 22.52 -1.60
CA PRO A 16 -7.57 21.22 -1.83
C PRO A 16 -8.74 20.24 -1.87
N VAL A 17 -8.93 19.61 -3.03
CA VAL A 17 -9.86 18.49 -3.20
C VAL A 17 -9.59 17.57 -2.02
N GLY A 18 -10.55 17.48 -1.11
CA GLY A 18 -10.47 16.63 0.06
C GLY A 18 -10.26 15.22 -0.45
N VAL A 19 -9.01 14.78 -0.44
CA VAL A 19 -8.65 13.40 -0.78
C VAL A 19 -9.25 12.58 0.35
N THR A 20 -10.38 11.94 0.08
CA THR A 20 -10.95 10.91 0.95
C THR A 20 -9.95 9.77 0.99
N LEU A 21 -8.94 9.90 1.85
CA LEU A 21 -7.94 8.88 2.09
C LEU A 21 -8.68 7.68 2.63
N SER A 22 -8.76 6.73 1.73
CA SER A 22 -9.68 5.62 1.73
C SER A 22 -9.48 4.77 2.98
N THR A 23 -10.57 4.18 3.47
CA THR A 23 -10.70 3.29 4.64
C THR A 23 -9.72 2.12 4.72
N TRP A 24 -8.80 1.97 3.76
CA TRP A 24 -7.83 0.87 3.72
C TRP A 24 -6.58 1.07 4.57
N LEU A 25 -6.30 2.30 5.01
CA LEU A 25 -5.21 2.60 5.95
C LEU A 25 -5.66 2.62 7.41
N THR A 26 -6.91 2.23 7.71
CA THR A 26 -7.46 2.26 9.08
C THR A 26 -6.65 1.38 10.05
N CYS A 27 -6.06 0.28 9.55
CA CYS A 27 -5.15 -0.57 10.35
C CYS A 27 -3.78 0.06 10.60
N TYR A 28 -3.45 1.18 9.95
CA TYR A 28 -2.16 1.85 10.04
C TYR A 28 -2.33 3.38 10.09
N PRO A 29 -2.80 3.94 11.22
CA PRO A 29 -3.07 5.37 11.36
C PRO A 29 -1.85 6.26 11.07
N ILE A 30 -0.65 5.76 11.39
CA ILE A 30 0.63 6.43 11.12
C ILE A 30 0.82 6.71 9.62
N PHE A 31 0.38 5.79 8.76
CA PHE A 31 0.43 5.97 7.31
C PHE A 31 -0.64 6.94 6.79
N GLN A 32 -1.75 7.07 7.51
CA GLN A 32 -2.79 8.05 7.19
C GLN A 32 -2.22 9.47 7.36
N GLY A 33 -1.54 9.74 8.48
CA GLY A 33 -0.82 11.00 8.69
C GLY A 33 0.28 11.25 7.65
N ALA A 34 1.17 10.27 7.44
CA ALA A 34 2.29 10.42 6.51
C ALA A 34 1.84 10.69 5.05
N LEU A 35 0.75 10.05 4.61
CA LEU A 35 0.20 10.26 3.27
C LEU A 35 -0.70 11.51 3.18
N GLN A 36 -1.42 11.89 4.26
CA GLN A 36 -2.24 13.11 4.32
C GLN A 36 -1.39 14.37 4.21
N HIS A 37 -0.26 14.41 4.92
CA HIS A 37 0.63 15.57 4.92
C HIS A 37 1.59 15.59 3.72
N GLY A 38 1.52 14.57 2.84
CA GLY A 38 2.35 14.47 1.65
C GLY A 38 3.84 14.43 1.95
N GLU A 39 4.24 13.82 3.09
CA GLU A 39 5.61 13.91 3.62
C GLU A 39 6.67 13.42 2.64
N THR A 40 6.33 12.46 1.76
CA THR A 40 7.26 11.95 0.74
C THR A 40 6.57 11.61 -0.58
N SER A 41 7.19 12.05 -1.67
CA SER A 41 6.91 11.52 -3.01
C SER A 41 7.68 10.22 -3.22
N PHE A 42 7.16 9.33 -4.06
CA PHE A 42 7.88 8.12 -4.44
C PHE A 42 9.25 8.44 -5.06
N ARG A 43 9.39 9.59 -5.75
CA ARG A 43 10.66 10.09 -6.26
C ARG A 43 11.70 10.28 -5.16
N ALA A 44 11.30 10.77 -3.99
CA ALA A 44 12.22 11.05 -2.87
C ALA A 44 12.68 9.80 -2.11
N LEU A 45 12.02 8.65 -2.30
CA LEU A 45 12.37 7.43 -1.58
C LEU A 45 13.75 6.87 -1.99
N PRO A 46 14.47 6.16 -1.09
CA PRO A 46 15.68 5.44 -1.46
C PRO A 46 15.40 4.31 -2.47
N HIS A 47 16.37 4.00 -3.35
CA HIS A 47 16.20 2.97 -4.38
C HIS A 47 15.77 1.60 -3.82
N TYR A 48 16.34 1.16 -2.70
CA TYR A 48 15.98 -0.14 -2.11
C TYR A 48 14.52 -0.23 -1.65
N VAL A 49 13.94 0.91 -1.24
CA VAL A 49 12.52 1.04 -0.86
C VAL A 49 11.63 0.97 -2.09
N LYS A 50 12.04 1.56 -3.22
CA LYS A 50 11.27 1.56 -4.47
C LYS A 50 11.19 0.19 -5.16
N ARG A 51 12.16 -0.70 -4.92
CA ARG A 51 12.30 -1.98 -5.67
C ARG A 51 11.01 -2.82 -5.74
N PRO A 52 10.24 -3.04 -4.66
CA PRO A 52 9.00 -3.81 -4.73
C PRO A 52 8.00 -3.23 -5.75
N VAL A 53 7.83 -1.91 -5.72
CA VAL A 53 6.90 -1.21 -6.61
C VAL A 53 7.38 -1.22 -8.06
N LEU A 54 8.67 -0.98 -8.28
CA LEU A 54 9.28 -1.03 -9.61
C LEU A 54 9.21 -2.43 -10.24
N LYS A 55 9.48 -3.49 -9.47
CA LYS A 55 9.35 -4.87 -9.95
C LYS A 55 7.93 -5.18 -10.41
N ARG A 56 6.93 -4.69 -9.69
CA ARG A 56 5.53 -4.90 -10.00
C ARG A 56 5.07 -4.12 -11.25
N THR A 57 5.64 -2.96 -11.48
CA THR A 57 5.25 -2.06 -12.58
C THR A 57 6.06 -2.29 -13.86
N ALA A 58 7.08 -3.15 -13.83
CA ALA A 58 7.99 -3.43 -14.95
C ALA A 58 7.42 -4.37 -16.04
N THR A 59 6.09 -4.45 -16.22
CA THR A 59 5.44 -5.46 -17.07
C THR A 59 5.60 -5.22 -18.58
N ASN A 60 5.82 -3.98 -19.02
CA ASN A 60 6.05 -3.63 -20.44
C ASN A 60 7.05 -2.46 -20.54
N PRO A 61 8.14 -2.57 -21.32
CA PRO A 61 9.19 -1.55 -21.42
C PRO A 61 8.69 -0.17 -21.90
N ASP A 62 7.74 -0.11 -22.83
CA ASP A 62 7.21 1.17 -23.34
C ASP A 62 6.25 1.82 -22.33
N ALA A 63 5.48 0.99 -21.62
CA ALA A 63 4.67 1.45 -20.50
C ALA A 63 5.54 1.84 -19.28
N LEU A 64 6.79 1.36 -19.21
CA LEU A 64 7.67 1.54 -18.05
C LEU A 64 8.14 2.98 -17.90
N ALA A 65 8.43 3.67 -19.01
CA ALA A 65 8.81 5.08 -19.00
C ALA A 65 7.66 5.96 -18.47
N VAL A 66 6.47 5.82 -19.06
CA VAL A 66 5.25 6.54 -18.65
C VAL A 66 4.85 6.20 -17.22
N THR A 67 4.89 4.91 -16.86
CA THR A 67 4.60 4.45 -15.50
C THR A 67 5.62 4.99 -14.51
N SER A 68 6.91 5.08 -14.85
CA SER A 68 7.94 5.62 -13.97
C SER A 68 7.77 7.12 -13.73
N GLU A 69 7.40 7.90 -14.75
CA GLU A 69 7.12 9.33 -14.60
C GLU A 69 5.92 9.57 -13.69
N ILE A 70 4.80 8.87 -13.96
CA ILE A 70 3.60 8.95 -13.10
C ILE A 70 3.96 8.54 -11.67
N LEU A 71 4.64 7.39 -11.51
CA LEU A 71 4.98 6.85 -10.19
C LEU A 71 5.82 7.82 -9.36
N ASN A 72 6.74 8.57 -9.98
CA ASN A 72 7.56 9.58 -9.30
C ASN A 72 6.73 10.71 -8.67
N GLU A 73 5.56 11.01 -9.22
CA GLU A 73 4.65 12.04 -8.71
C GLU A 73 3.68 11.51 -7.64
N VAL A 74 3.55 10.19 -7.51
CA VAL A 74 2.64 9.56 -6.55
C VAL A 74 3.21 9.68 -5.13
N ARG A 75 2.31 9.96 -4.17
CA ARG A 75 2.63 9.97 -2.74
C ARG A 75 2.97 8.57 -2.26
N ALA A 76 4.02 8.47 -1.46
CA ALA A 76 4.42 7.22 -0.85
C ALA A 76 5.00 7.47 0.54
N ALA A 77 4.75 6.53 1.45
CA ALA A 77 5.26 6.59 2.80
C ALA A 77 6.03 5.31 3.10
N TYR A 78 7.23 5.45 3.65
CA TYR A 78 8.06 4.34 4.12
C TYR A 78 8.25 4.50 5.62
N VAL A 79 7.79 3.51 6.38
CA VAL A 79 7.81 3.56 7.85
C VAL A 79 8.22 2.20 8.37
N GLU A 80 9.07 2.19 9.41
CA GLU A 80 9.34 1.00 10.18
C GLU A 80 8.40 0.94 11.39
N LEU A 81 7.52 -0.05 11.42
CA LEU A 81 6.61 -0.26 12.55
C LEU A 81 7.07 -1.43 13.43
N SER A 82 6.71 -1.44 14.71
CA SER A 82 7.01 -2.56 15.58
C SER A 82 6.43 -3.86 15.01
N ALA A 83 7.18 -4.96 15.09
CA ALA A 83 6.73 -6.26 14.61
C ALA A 83 5.38 -6.68 15.23
N THR A 84 5.18 -6.39 16.51
CA THR A 84 3.90 -6.64 17.22
C THR A 84 2.72 -5.94 16.55
N CYS A 85 2.81 -4.62 16.30
CA CYS A 85 1.75 -3.87 15.62
C CYS A 85 1.41 -4.45 14.24
N VAL A 86 2.42 -4.86 13.46
CA VAL A 86 2.20 -5.45 12.13
C VAL A 86 1.56 -6.84 12.24
N MET A 87 1.98 -7.67 13.21
CA MET A 87 1.36 -8.96 13.47
C MET A 87 -0.12 -8.81 13.87
N GLU A 88 -0.43 -7.90 14.80
CA GLU A 88 -1.80 -7.63 15.23
C GLU A 88 -2.71 -7.21 14.07
N ALA A 89 -2.20 -6.35 13.18
CA ALA A 89 -2.93 -5.92 11.99
C ALA A 89 -3.20 -7.10 11.02
N ILE A 90 -2.22 -7.97 10.81
CA ILE A 90 -2.37 -9.18 9.97
C ILE A 90 -3.36 -10.15 10.60
N GLU A 91 -3.25 -10.42 11.90
CA GLU A 91 -4.16 -11.32 12.62
C GLU A 91 -5.59 -10.80 12.60
N SER A 92 -5.78 -9.49 12.79
CA SER A 92 -7.08 -8.84 12.67
C SER A 92 -7.67 -9.04 11.27
N TYR A 93 -6.87 -8.84 10.22
CA TYR A 93 -7.29 -9.08 8.84
C TYR A 93 -7.65 -10.54 8.56
N LEU A 94 -6.82 -11.48 9.00
CA LEU A 94 -7.07 -12.92 8.82
C LEU A 94 -8.34 -13.36 9.55
N SER A 95 -8.57 -12.82 10.75
CA SER A 95 -9.77 -13.09 11.56
C SER A 95 -11.03 -12.49 10.92
N ALA A 96 -10.96 -11.29 10.35
CA ALA A 96 -12.10 -10.66 9.69
C ALA A 96 -12.54 -11.39 8.40
N GLY A 97 -11.62 -12.10 7.74
CA GLY A 97 -11.94 -12.94 6.58
C GLY A 97 -12.68 -14.24 6.91
N MET A 98 -12.74 -14.63 8.19
CA MET A 98 -13.36 -15.88 8.64
C MET A 98 -14.30 -15.59 9.81
N HIS A 99 -15.60 -15.43 9.54
CA HIS A 99 -16.64 -15.59 10.55
C HIS A 99 -16.62 -17.03 11.05
N ASN A 100 -15.81 -17.34 12.07
CA ASN A 100 -16.03 -18.53 12.87
C ASN A 100 -15.47 -18.39 14.29
N GLU A 101 -16.31 -18.77 15.25
CA GLU A 101 -16.17 -18.52 16.68
C GLU A 101 -15.17 -19.52 17.31
N ASN A 102 -13.87 -19.18 17.35
CA ASN A 102 -12.90 -19.75 18.30
C ASN A 102 -11.56 -19.00 18.21
N LEU A 103 -11.43 -17.90 18.97
CA LEU A 103 -10.58 -16.77 18.59
C LEU A 103 -9.17 -16.69 19.20
N GLN A 104 -8.71 -17.63 20.04
CA GLN A 104 -7.40 -17.49 20.69
C GLN A 104 -6.39 -18.58 20.27
N ASN A 105 -6.78 -19.86 20.27
CA ASN A 105 -5.88 -20.96 19.86
C ASN A 105 -5.73 -21.11 18.33
N VAL A 106 -6.60 -20.46 17.56
CA VAL A 106 -6.60 -20.48 16.08
C VAL A 106 -5.71 -19.37 15.48
N ARG A 107 -5.34 -18.35 16.26
CA ARG A 107 -4.55 -17.20 15.75
C ARG A 107 -3.14 -17.59 15.36
N SER A 108 -2.42 -18.26 16.26
CA SER A 108 -1.04 -18.73 15.99
C SER A 108 -1.01 -19.71 14.83
N THR A 109 -1.99 -20.63 14.76
CA THR A 109 -2.06 -21.64 13.69
C THR A 109 -2.37 -21.02 12.33
N MET A 110 -3.14 -19.93 12.26
CA MET A 110 -3.40 -19.22 11.00
C MET A 110 -2.13 -18.58 10.43
N LEU A 111 -1.40 -17.82 11.24
CA LEU A 111 -0.18 -17.16 10.76
C LEU A 111 0.88 -18.17 10.35
N GLU A 112 1.01 -19.28 11.10
CA GLU A 112 1.87 -20.42 10.76
C GLU A 112 1.45 -21.10 9.44
N THR A 113 0.15 -21.27 9.22
CA THR A 113 -0.38 -21.83 7.96
C THR A 113 -0.10 -20.92 6.77
N VAL A 114 -0.16 -19.59 6.97
CA VAL A 114 0.25 -18.62 5.94
C VAL A 114 1.76 -18.70 5.73
N ALA A 115 2.56 -18.78 6.80
CA ALA A 115 4.01 -18.90 6.71
C ALA A 115 4.46 -20.13 5.90
N ALA A 116 3.77 -21.27 6.06
CA ALA A 116 4.06 -22.50 5.35
C ALA A 116 3.91 -22.39 3.82
N GLN A 117 3.18 -21.39 3.31
CA GLN A 117 2.99 -21.17 1.88
C GLN A 117 4.18 -20.44 1.23
N PHE A 118 5.06 -19.83 2.03
CA PHE A 118 6.17 -19.05 1.52
C PHE A 118 7.49 -19.78 1.75
N PRO A 119 8.34 -19.89 0.71
CA PRO A 119 9.65 -20.50 0.87
C PRO A 119 10.49 -19.66 1.85
N PRO A 120 11.36 -20.30 2.66
CA PRO A 120 12.32 -19.58 3.47
C PRO A 120 13.18 -18.65 2.60
N THR A 121 13.50 -17.49 3.14
CA THR A 121 14.31 -16.48 2.45
C THR A 121 15.21 -15.78 3.45
N SER A 122 16.40 -15.41 2.99
CA SER A 122 17.28 -14.52 3.71
C SER A 122 17.00 -13.07 3.31
N VAL A 123 17.00 -12.19 4.31
CA VAL A 123 16.81 -10.75 4.11
C VAL A 123 18.05 -10.01 4.61
N SER A 124 18.40 -8.92 3.93
CA SER A 124 19.55 -8.10 4.31
C SER A 124 19.36 -7.48 5.70
N LEU A 125 20.46 -7.25 6.42
CA LEU A 125 20.48 -6.51 7.69
C LEU A 125 20.44 -4.99 7.44
N VAL A 126 21.09 -4.54 6.36
CA VAL A 126 21.13 -3.13 5.94
C VAL A 126 20.21 -2.92 4.74
N ALA A 127 19.61 -1.74 4.60
CA ALA A 127 18.71 -1.40 3.49
C ALA A 127 17.55 -2.41 3.33
N ARG A 128 16.88 -2.70 4.44
CA ARG A 128 15.79 -3.69 4.52
C ARG A 128 14.66 -3.29 3.58
N GLN A 129 14.34 -4.16 2.63
CA GLN A 129 13.28 -3.90 1.65
C GLN A 129 11.90 -3.96 2.32
N PRO A 130 11.01 -2.98 2.05
CA PRO A 130 9.73 -2.94 2.73
C PRO A 130 8.76 -4.03 2.27
N CYS A 131 7.85 -4.42 3.16
CA CYS A 131 6.61 -5.07 2.76
C CYS A 131 5.67 -4.02 2.17
N LEU A 132 5.20 -4.27 0.96
CA LEU A 132 4.38 -3.33 0.19
C LEU A 132 2.91 -3.52 0.57
N LEU A 133 2.27 -2.48 1.06
CA LEU A 133 0.87 -2.53 1.48
C LEU A 133 -0.06 -2.50 0.25
N SER A 134 -1.13 -3.29 0.34
CA SER A 134 -2.19 -3.41 -0.64
C SER A 134 -3.23 -2.32 -0.49
N PRO A 135 -3.79 -1.82 -1.61
CA PRO A 135 -4.96 -0.96 -1.54
C PRO A 135 -6.15 -1.73 -0.96
N GLY A 136 -7.05 -1.04 -0.27
CA GLY A 136 -8.30 -1.62 0.25
C GLY A 136 -8.17 -2.35 1.59
N LYS A 137 -7.11 -3.13 1.79
CA LYS A 137 -7.03 -4.12 2.88
C LYS A 137 -5.95 -3.85 3.93
N GLY A 138 -5.01 -2.94 3.64
CA GLY A 138 -3.91 -2.61 4.56
C GLY A 138 -2.89 -3.74 4.76
N ILE A 139 -3.12 -4.95 4.29
CA ILE A 139 -2.14 -6.06 4.33
C ILE A 139 -1.16 -6.04 3.16
N PHE A 140 -0.28 -7.02 3.06
CA PHE A 140 0.76 -7.06 2.02
C PHE A 140 0.22 -7.40 0.63
N LEU A 141 0.46 -6.49 -0.31
CA LEU A 141 0.42 -6.75 -1.75
C LEU A 141 1.64 -7.55 -2.19
N GLU A 142 2.80 -7.25 -1.60
CA GLU A 142 4.07 -7.95 -1.79
C GLU A 142 4.85 -7.94 -0.47
N GLY A 143 5.64 -8.97 -0.21
CA GLY A 143 6.58 -8.98 0.91
C GLY A 143 6.25 -9.97 2.02
N TRP A 144 5.27 -10.86 1.84
CA TRP A 144 4.99 -11.95 2.79
C TRP A 144 6.25 -12.75 3.15
N THR A 145 7.01 -13.18 2.15
CA THR A 145 8.28 -13.89 2.36
C THR A 145 9.30 -13.06 3.16
N ARG A 146 9.36 -11.74 2.94
CA ARG A 146 10.24 -10.83 3.70
C ARG A 146 9.76 -10.67 5.14
N PHE A 147 8.45 -10.51 5.34
CA PHE A 147 7.85 -10.41 6.66
C PHE A 147 8.19 -11.64 7.52
N PHE A 148 7.97 -12.85 7.01
CA PHE A 148 8.33 -14.07 7.75
C PHE A 148 9.83 -14.19 8.00
N ALA A 149 10.67 -13.74 7.07
CA ALA A 149 12.11 -13.70 7.27
C ALA A 149 12.51 -12.70 8.38
N TYR A 150 11.87 -11.53 8.46
CA TYR A 150 12.07 -10.55 9.55
C TYR A 150 11.62 -11.11 10.90
N LEU A 151 10.47 -11.77 10.96
CA LEU A 151 9.99 -12.43 12.18
C LEU A 151 10.94 -13.55 12.64
N LYS A 152 11.39 -14.41 11.72
CA LYS A 152 12.34 -15.49 12.03
C LYS A 152 13.67 -14.96 12.57
N ARG A 153 14.09 -13.77 12.13
CA ARG A 153 15.29 -13.07 12.63
C ARG A 153 15.04 -12.33 13.94
N ASN A 154 13.81 -12.33 14.45
CA ASN A 154 13.39 -11.61 15.64
C ASN A 154 13.61 -10.08 15.51
N ASP A 155 13.40 -9.54 14.30
CA ASP A 155 13.48 -8.10 14.05
C ASP A 155 12.40 -7.36 14.86
N LYS A 156 12.79 -6.32 15.61
CA LYS A 156 11.87 -5.51 16.41
C LYS A 156 10.92 -4.67 15.56
N THR A 157 11.34 -4.32 14.35
CA THR A 157 10.56 -3.48 13.43
C THR A 157 10.47 -4.12 12.05
N ILE A 158 9.36 -3.88 11.36
CA ILE A 158 9.08 -4.33 10.00
C ILE A 158 9.02 -3.09 9.10
N PRO A 159 9.84 -3.01 8.05
CA PRO A 159 9.76 -1.93 7.08
C PRO A 159 8.50 -2.10 6.23
N LEU A 160 7.66 -1.07 6.17
CA LEU A 160 6.43 -1.03 5.40
C LEU A 160 6.47 0.11 4.40
N LEU A 161 5.86 -0.11 3.23
CA LEU A 161 5.71 0.89 2.18
C LEU A 161 4.24 0.99 1.77
N ALA A 162 3.68 2.17 1.91
CA ALA A 162 2.38 2.52 1.35
C ALA A 162 2.59 3.41 0.13
N VAL A 163 1.84 3.14 -0.93
CA VAL A 163 1.77 3.98 -2.13
C VAL A 163 0.32 4.40 -2.30
N ASP A 164 0.10 5.61 -2.77
CA ASP A 164 -1.23 6.10 -3.14
C ASP A 164 -1.69 5.41 -4.45
N TRP A 165 -2.08 4.15 -4.31
CA TRP A 165 -2.52 3.29 -5.40
C TRP A 165 -3.72 3.86 -6.17
N PRO A 166 -4.77 4.44 -5.54
CA PRO A 166 -5.84 5.08 -6.28
C PRO A 166 -5.33 6.16 -7.23
N ASN A 167 -4.48 7.07 -6.73
CA ASN A 167 -3.90 8.13 -7.57
C ASN A 167 -3.04 7.57 -8.71
N LEU A 168 -2.25 6.51 -8.45
CA LEU A 168 -1.49 5.83 -9.49
C LEU A 168 -2.41 5.24 -10.57
N TYR A 169 -3.46 4.51 -10.17
CA TYR A 169 -4.36 3.83 -11.11
C TYR A 169 -5.22 4.79 -11.93
N GLU A 170 -5.59 5.95 -11.38
CA GLU A 170 -6.30 7.00 -12.13
C GLU A 170 -5.44 7.64 -13.22
N ARG A 171 -4.13 7.72 -13.00
CA ARG A 171 -3.18 8.39 -13.90
C ARG A 171 -2.55 7.45 -14.92
N LEU A 172 -2.53 6.14 -14.65
CA LEU A 172 -2.10 5.18 -15.65
C LEU A 172 -3.05 5.27 -16.85
N PRO A 173 -2.53 5.42 -18.08
CA PRO A 173 -3.38 5.32 -19.26
C PRO A 173 -4.13 3.99 -19.19
N GLN A 174 -5.40 3.97 -19.57
CA GLN A 174 -6.21 2.74 -19.67
C GLN A 174 -5.67 1.84 -20.79
N VAL A 175 -4.41 1.41 -20.67
CA VAL A 175 -3.77 0.45 -21.53
C VAL A 175 -4.36 -0.89 -21.11
N GLY A 176 -5.32 -1.37 -21.90
CA GLY A 176 -6.07 -2.58 -21.63
C GLY A 176 -5.15 -3.71 -21.16
N GLY A 177 -5.46 -4.27 -19.99
CA GLY A 177 -4.80 -5.47 -19.47
C GLY A 177 -4.27 -5.39 -18.03
N PHE A 178 -4.30 -4.24 -17.34
CA PHE A 178 -3.82 -4.19 -15.95
C PHE A 178 -4.81 -4.78 -14.91
N LEU A 179 -6.08 -4.98 -15.29
CA LEU A 179 -7.15 -5.41 -14.37
C LEU A 179 -7.47 -6.92 -14.37
N ASP A 180 -6.90 -7.75 -15.25
CA ASP A 180 -7.32 -9.15 -15.33
C ASP A 180 -6.73 -10.07 -14.24
N SER A 181 -5.72 -9.64 -13.47
CA SER A 181 -5.21 -10.45 -12.35
C SER A 181 -5.88 -10.17 -11.00
N ALA A 182 -6.68 -9.11 -10.88
CA ALA A 182 -7.49 -8.88 -9.68
C ALA A 182 -8.87 -9.57 -9.78
N ALA A 183 -9.39 -9.75 -11.00
CA ALA A 183 -10.66 -10.42 -11.26
C ALA A 183 -10.55 -11.96 -11.41
N ALA A 184 -9.39 -12.50 -11.80
CA ALA A 184 -9.24 -13.93 -12.08
C ALA A 184 -9.27 -14.86 -10.84
N VAL A 185 -9.14 -14.34 -9.61
CA VAL A 185 -9.26 -15.15 -8.38
C VAL A 185 -10.70 -15.22 -7.86
N ALA A 186 -11.59 -14.33 -8.34
CA ALA A 186 -12.98 -14.30 -7.90
C ALA A 186 -13.90 -15.32 -8.62
N ASN A 187 -13.41 -16.05 -9.64
CA ASN A 187 -14.28 -16.86 -10.51
C ASN A 187 -13.85 -18.32 -10.74
N ARG A 188 -13.04 -18.90 -9.84
CA ARG A 188 -12.68 -20.34 -9.89
C ARG A 188 -13.32 -21.21 -8.82
N ARG A 189 -14.48 -20.80 -8.30
CA ARG A 189 -15.37 -21.64 -7.49
C ARG A 189 -16.83 -21.35 -7.85
N ARG A 190 -17.27 -21.92 -8.97
CA ARG A 190 -18.61 -22.46 -9.12
C ARG A 190 -18.48 -23.95 -9.38
#